data_AF-A0A0R0L910-F1
#
_entry.id   AF-A0A0R0L910-F1
#
_cell.length_a   1.000
_cell.length_b   1.000
_cell.length_c   1.000
_cell.angle_alpha   90.00
_cell.angle_beta   90.00
_cell.angle_gamma   90.00
#
_symmetry.space_group_name_H-M   'P 1'
#
loop_
_entity.id
_entity.type
_entity.pdbx_description
1 polymer ?
#
loop_
_entity_poly.entity_id
_entity_poly.type
_entity_poly.pdbx_seq_one_letter_code
_entity_poly.pdbx_strand_id
1 'polypeptide(L)'
;MEGLGLTVAQQLWYCIATIGGQYIWALLQFFFALCRWGDTEPLARCLWILIQRIEGIHRAASFGNLLIFLCTGRYQNLIERALRARLVCRSPNMNRVVSFEYMNRKLVWNEFLEMLFLLLPFLNSSSVKNLLRPFSKDKSSSSAEDGTTCPICQATPIIPYVALPWQHKYCYYCLRI
;
A
#
# COMPACT_ATOMS: atom_id res chain seq x y z
N MET A 1 2.48 -27.32 31.79
CA MET A 1 3.95 -27.22 31.76
C MET A 1 4.32 -26.06 30.87
N GLU A 2 4.58 -24.91 31.48
CA GLU A 2 5.04 -23.70 30.80
C GLU A 2 6.49 -23.96 30.38
N GLY A 3 6.69 -24.39 29.14
CA GLY A 3 8.03 -24.54 28.59
C GLY A 3 8.73 -23.19 28.60
N LEU A 4 10.00 -23.16 28.99
CA LEU A 4 10.89 -22.00 28.89
C LEU A 4 10.68 -21.33 27.54
N GLY A 5 10.44 -20.01 27.58
CA GLY A 5 10.22 -19.20 26.40
C GLY A 5 11.37 -19.34 25.39
N LEU A 6 11.06 -19.05 24.12
CA LEU A 6 12.02 -19.13 23.03
C LEU A 6 13.32 -18.39 23.40
N THR A 7 14.46 -19.06 23.28
CA THR A 7 15.78 -18.44 23.53
C THR A 7 15.93 -17.17 22.70
N VAL A 8 16.52 -16.10 23.26
CA VAL A 8 16.69 -14.80 22.58
C VAL A 8 17.32 -14.97 21.19
N ALA A 9 18.32 -15.86 21.09
CA ALA A 9 18.96 -16.21 19.83
C ALA A 9 17.97 -16.78 18.79
N GLN A 10 17.05 -17.67 19.18
CA GLN A 10 16.03 -18.21 18.28
C GLN A 10 15.04 -17.12 17.83
N GLN A 11 14.66 -16.21 18.73
CA GLN A 11 13.83 -15.06 18.38
C GLN A 11 14.52 -14.16 17.36
N LEU A 12 15.80 -13.89 17.57
CA LEU A 12 16.60 -13.04 16.71
C LEU A 12 16.78 -13.67 15.32
N TRP A 13 17.10 -14.97 15.27
CA TRP A 13 17.14 -15.74 14.03
C TRP A 13 15.79 -15.77 13.31
N TYR A 14 14.68 -15.89 14.04
CA TYR A 14 13.34 -15.85 13.45
C TYR A 14 13.04 -14.48 12.81
N CYS A 15 13.33 -13.39 13.52
CA CYS A 15 13.16 -12.03 13.00
C CYS A 15 14.07 -11.76 11.80
N ILE A 16 15.34 -12.17 11.86
CA ILE A 16 16.28 -12.01 10.73
C ILE A 16 15.80 -12.82 9.54
N ALA A 17 15.36 -14.06 9.72
CA ALA A 17 14.91 -14.90 8.61
C ALA A 17 13.62 -14.35 7.96
N THR A 18 12.68 -13.84 8.76
CA THR A 18 11.41 -13.31 8.25
C THR A 18 11.58 -11.97 7.55
N ILE A 19 12.27 -11.02 8.18
CA ILE A 19 12.49 -9.67 7.63
C ILE A 19 13.54 -9.73 6.51
N GLY A 20 14.68 -10.36 6.79
CA GLY A 20 15.78 -10.52 5.83
C GLY A 20 15.35 -11.32 4.61
N GLY A 21 14.51 -12.35 4.76
CA GLY A 21 13.96 -13.10 3.63
C GLY A 21 13.17 -12.21 2.66
N GLN A 22 12.25 -11.39 3.17
CA GLN A 22 11.47 -10.48 2.32
C GLN A 22 12.35 -9.39 1.70
N TYR A 23 13.29 -8.84 2.47
CA TYR A 23 14.16 -7.78 1.98
C TYR A 23 15.13 -8.29 0.91
N ILE A 24 15.78 -9.43 1.15
CA ILE A 24 16.66 -10.07 0.16
C ILE A 24 15.88 -10.39 -1.10
N TRP A 25 14.66 -10.92 -0.99
CA TRP A 25 13.82 -11.21 -2.15
C TRP A 25 13.50 -9.96 -2.97
N ALA A 26 13.12 -8.86 -2.33
CA ALA A 26 12.86 -7.58 -2.98
C ALA A 26 14.13 -7.00 -3.63
N LEU A 27 15.27 -7.08 -2.93
CA LEU A 27 16.56 -6.62 -3.44
C LEU A 27 16.97 -7.41 -4.68
N LEU A 28 16.75 -8.72 -4.65
CA LEU A 28 17.03 -9.62 -5.77
C LEU A 28 16.18 -9.24 -6.98
N GLN A 29 14.86 -9.05 -6.79
CA GLN A 29 13.93 -8.62 -7.84
C GLN A 29 14.38 -7.30 -8.48
N PHE A 30 14.80 -6.33 -7.67
CA PHE A 30 15.30 -5.05 -8.15
C PHE A 30 16.62 -5.21 -8.94
N PHE A 31 17.55 -6.03 -8.44
CA PHE A 31 18.81 -6.30 -9.12
C PHE A 31 18.58 -7.00 -10.47
N PHE A 32 17.65 -7.95 -10.54
CA PHE A 32 17.27 -8.57 -11.82
C PHE A 32 16.64 -7.57 -12.79
N ALA A 33 15.79 -6.67 -12.31
CA ALA A 33 15.21 -5.63 -13.16
C ALA A 33 16.30 -4.71 -13.74
N LEU A 34 17.33 -4.38 -12.95
CA LEU A 34 18.48 -3.60 -13.40
C LEU A 34 19.37 -4.37 -14.38
N CYS A 35 19.72 -5.62 -14.09
CA CYS A 35 20.55 -6.43 -14.99
C CYS A 35 19.85 -6.77 -16.31
N ARG A 36 18.52 -6.82 -16.34
CA ARG A 36 17.73 -7.09 -17.57
C ARG A 36 17.92 -6.02 -18.65
N TRP A 37 18.46 -4.84 -18.33
CA TRP A 37 18.78 -3.84 -19.35
C TRP A 37 20.04 -4.19 -20.17
N GLY A 38 20.85 -5.16 -19.74
CA GLY A 38 22.03 -5.66 -20.45
C GLY A 38 21.85 -7.08 -20.94
N ASP A 39 21.08 -7.29 -22.00
CA ASP A 39 20.79 -8.61 -22.60
C ASP A 39 22.01 -9.32 -23.25
N THR A 40 23.24 -8.83 -23.02
CA THR A 40 24.46 -9.38 -23.65
C THR A 40 25.21 -10.40 -22.81
N GLU A 41 25.00 -10.48 -21.49
CA GLU A 41 25.86 -11.30 -20.63
C GLU A 41 25.25 -12.69 -20.33
N PRO A 42 25.93 -13.81 -20.68
CA PRO A 42 25.41 -15.17 -20.44
C PRO A 42 25.20 -15.46 -18.94
N LEU A 43 25.92 -14.76 -18.07
CA LEU A 43 25.79 -14.86 -16.61
C LEU A 43 24.41 -14.42 -16.11
N ALA A 44 23.82 -13.37 -16.70
CA ALA A 44 22.50 -12.89 -16.28
C ALA A 44 21.40 -13.92 -16.56
N ARG A 45 21.48 -14.61 -17.70
CA ARG A 45 20.55 -15.69 -18.05
C ARG A 45 20.69 -16.88 -17.11
N CYS A 46 21.92 -17.26 -16.75
CA CYS A 46 22.17 -18.34 -15.80
C CYS A 46 21.60 -18.01 -14.41
N LEU A 47 21.85 -16.80 -13.91
CA LEU A 47 21.29 -16.30 -12.64
C LEU A 47 19.76 -16.30 -12.64
N TRP A 48 19.12 -15.87 -13.73
CA TRP A 48 17.66 -15.86 -13.85
C TRP A 48 17.06 -17.27 -13.74
N ILE A 49 17.65 -18.25 -14.43
CA ILE A 49 17.24 -19.66 -14.36
C ILE A 49 17.43 -20.21 -12.93
N LEU A 50 18.56 -19.85 -12.29
CA LEU A 50 18.87 -20.27 -10.93
C LEU A 50 17.84 -19.73 -9.93
N ILE A 51 17.45 -18.45 -10.05
CA ILE A 51 16.39 -17.83 -9.25
C ILE A 51 15.05 -18.52 -9.45
N GLN A 52 14.66 -18.75 -10.71
CA GLN A 52 13.40 -19.43 -11.05
C GLN A 52 13.34 -20.83 -10.44
N ARG A 53 14.45 -21.57 -10.49
CA ARG A 53 14.56 -22.89 -9.82
C ARG A 53 14.45 -22.78 -8.31
N ILE A 54 15.19 -21.86 -7.69
CA ILE A 54 15.16 -21.67 -6.22
C ILE A 54 13.74 -21.32 -5.78
N GLU A 55 13.04 -20.45 -6.50
CA GLU A 55 11.67 -20.08 -6.16
C GLU A 55 10.70 -21.26 -6.31
N GLY A 56 10.84 -22.05 -7.38
CA GLY A 56 10.06 -23.27 -7.57
C GLY A 56 10.27 -24.28 -6.44
N ILE A 57 11.54 -24.51 -6.05
CA ILE A 57 11.90 -25.39 -4.92
C ILE A 57 11.35 -24.83 -3.61
N HIS A 58 11.45 -23.53 -3.38
CA HIS A 58 10.92 -22.88 -2.17
C HIS A 58 9.40 -23.01 -2.07
N ARG A 59 8.67 -22.80 -3.18
CA ARG A 59 7.21 -22.99 -3.24
C ARG A 59 6.80 -24.45 -3.02
N ALA A 60 7.52 -25.40 -3.62
CA ALA A 60 7.26 -26.82 -3.39
C ALA A 60 7.53 -27.22 -1.93
N ALA A 61 8.62 -26.73 -1.35
CA ALA A 61 8.95 -26.96 0.05
C ALA A 61 7.92 -26.33 1.01
N SER A 62 7.44 -25.11 0.72
CA SER A 62 6.42 -24.45 1.56
C SER A 62 5.08 -25.18 1.49
N PHE A 63 4.70 -25.66 0.31
CA PHE A 63 3.49 -26.46 0.12
C PHE A 63 3.59 -27.82 0.85
N GLY A 64 4.73 -28.51 0.74
CA GLY A 64 4.98 -29.73 1.50
C GLY A 64 4.94 -29.50 3.01
N ASN A 65 5.48 -28.38 3.49
CA ASN A 65 5.40 -28.04 4.90
C ASN A 65 3.97 -27.72 5.35
N LEU A 66 3.18 -27.04 4.50
CA LEU A 66 1.76 -26.77 4.75
C LEU A 66 0.96 -28.08 4.87
N LEU A 67 1.19 -29.06 3.99
CA LEU A 67 0.53 -30.37 4.08
C LEU A 67 0.86 -31.08 5.39
N ILE A 68 2.12 -31.09 5.79
CA ILE A 68 2.54 -31.71 7.05
C ILE A 68 1.95 -30.95 8.25
N PHE A 69 1.86 -29.62 8.16
CA PHE A 69 1.18 -28.79 9.15
C PHE A 69 -0.31 -29.12 9.25
N LEU A 70 -1.01 -29.31 8.13
CA LEU A 70 -2.42 -29.69 8.13
C LEU A 70 -2.64 -31.06 8.79
N CYS A 71 -1.74 -32.02 8.56
CA CYS A 71 -1.86 -33.35 9.19
C CYS A 71 -1.45 -33.36 10.67
N THR A 72 -0.43 -32.58 11.08
CA THR A 72 0.13 -32.65 12.44
C THR A 72 -0.35 -31.52 13.36
N GLY A 73 -0.80 -30.40 12.79
CA GLY A 73 -1.26 -29.20 13.51
C GLY A 73 -0.20 -28.43 14.30
N ARG A 74 1.11 -28.65 14.07
CA ARG A 74 2.16 -28.15 14.99
C ARG A 74 2.97 -26.92 14.55
N TYR A 75 3.47 -26.87 13.32
CA TYR A 75 4.40 -25.84 12.85
C TYR A 75 3.92 -25.23 11.53
N GLN A 76 3.54 -23.95 11.53
CA GLN A 76 2.85 -23.33 10.39
C GLN A 76 3.85 -22.92 9.30
N ASN A 77 5.05 -22.50 9.69
CA ASN A 77 6.08 -22.04 8.75
C ASN A 77 7.29 -22.98 8.66
N LEU A 78 7.96 -23.00 7.50
CA LEU A 78 9.23 -23.73 7.30
C LEU A 78 10.30 -23.26 8.29
N ILE A 79 10.35 -21.95 8.52
CA ILE A 79 11.28 -21.29 9.43
C ILE A 79 11.02 -21.75 10.87
N GLU A 80 9.76 -21.81 11.31
CA GLU A 80 9.40 -22.34 12.62
C GLU A 80 9.78 -23.81 12.79
N ARG A 81 9.61 -24.60 11.72
CA ARG A 81 9.99 -26.02 11.74
C ARG A 81 11.50 -26.19 11.84
N ALA A 82 12.28 -25.38 11.13
CA ALA A 82 13.74 -25.38 11.19
C ALA A 82 14.25 -24.95 12.57
N LEU A 83 13.65 -23.90 13.16
CA LEU A 83 13.98 -23.42 14.51
C LEU A 83 13.37 -24.27 15.63
N ARG A 84 12.51 -25.26 15.31
CA ARG A 84 11.61 -25.98 16.24
C ARG A 84 10.86 -25.03 17.18
N ALA A 85 10.60 -23.82 16.73
CA ALA A 85 9.84 -22.84 17.48
C ALA A 85 8.38 -23.28 17.50
N ARG A 86 7.85 -23.59 18.67
CA ARG A 86 6.48 -24.06 18.83
C ARG A 86 5.63 -22.87 19.25
N LEU A 87 4.60 -22.51 18.46
CA LEU A 87 3.59 -21.57 18.94
C LEU A 87 2.78 -22.26 20.04
N VAL A 88 3.18 -22.01 21.28
CA VAL A 88 2.39 -22.35 22.45
C VAL A 88 1.52 -21.13 22.74
N CYS A 89 0.20 -21.32 22.70
CA CYS A 89 -0.72 -20.30 23.16
C CYS A 89 -0.39 -20.00 24.63
N ARG A 90 0.13 -18.80 24.90
CA ARG A 90 0.70 -18.44 26.21
C ARG A 90 -0.31 -18.58 27.36
N SER A 91 -1.59 -18.54 27.03
CA SER A 91 -2.69 -18.76 27.96
C SER A 91 -3.94 -19.15 27.16
N PRO A 92 -4.30 -20.46 27.08
CA PRO A 92 -5.55 -20.89 26.47
C PRO A 92 -6.79 -20.38 27.23
N ASN A 93 -6.58 -19.86 28.44
CA ASN A 93 -7.61 -19.38 29.36
C ASN A 93 -7.65 -17.84 29.48
N MET A 94 -7.20 -17.11 28.45
CA MET A 94 -7.60 -15.71 28.32
C MET A 94 -9.09 -15.70 27.98
N ASN A 95 -9.88 -15.65 29.05
CA ASN A 95 -11.30 -15.50 29.10
C ASN A 95 -11.86 -14.86 27.82
N ARG A 96 -12.64 -15.65 27.08
CA ARG A 96 -13.44 -15.34 25.87
C ARG A 96 -14.25 -14.02 25.96
N VAL A 97 -14.26 -13.37 27.11
CA VAL A 97 -14.87 -12.07 27.44
C VAL A 97 -14.18 -10.88 26.74
N VAL A 98 -12.90 -10.93 26.38
CA VAL A 98 -12.22 -9.74 25.80
C VAL A 98 -12.39 -9.61 24.28
N SER A 99 -12.66 -10.69 23.55
CA SER A 99 -12.78 -10.61 22.08
C SER A 99 -14.01 -9.84 21.59
N PHE A 100 -15.07 -9.72 22.40
CA PHE A 100 -16.27 -8.99 22.01
C PHE A 100 -16.09 -7.47 21.99
N GLU A 101 -15.35 -6.90 22.95
CA GLU A 101 -15.14 -5.45 23.01
C GLU A 101 -14.29 -4.97 21.82
N TYR A 102 -13.19 -5.67 21.53
CA TYR A 102 -12.35 -5.37 20.36
C TYR A 102 -13.08 -5.62 19.04
N MET A 103 -13.89 -6.68 18.95
CA MET A 103 -14.66 -6.98 17.74
C MET A 103 -15.73 -5.92 17.48
N ASN A 104 -16.48 -5.51 18.50
CA ASN A 104 -17.47 -4.44 18.39
C ASN A 104 -16.82 -3.11 18.01
N ARG A 105 -15.68 -2.76 18.63
CA ARG A 105 -14.94 -1.54 18.25
C ARG A 105 -14.44 -1.59 16.80
N LYS A 106 -14.06 -2.77 16.30
CA LYS A 106 -13.64 -2.95 14.92
C LYS A 106 -14.80 -2.84 13.94
N LEU A 107 -15.95 -3.45 14.24
CA LEU A 107 -17.18 -3.33 13.44
C LEU A 107 -17.60 -1.86 13.30
N VAL A 108 -17.72 -1.14 14.43
CA VAL A 108 -18.11 0.27 14.43
C VAL A 108 -17.15 1.12 13.61
N TRP A 109 -15.83 0.93 13.76
CA TRP A 109 -14.87 1.67 12.95
C TRP A 109 -14.95 1.32 11.46
N ASN A 110 -15.17 0.06 11.13
CA ASN A 110 -15.26 -0.37 9.73
C ASN A 110 -16.51 0.20 9.05
N GLU A 111 -17.68 0.11 9.71
CA GLU A 111 -18.93 0.69 9.20
C GLU A 111 -18.83 2.22 9.10
N PHE A 112 -18.23 2.88 10.10
CA PHE A 112 -18.00 4.32 10.06
C PHE A 112 -17.08 4.73 8.89
N LEU A 113 -16.03 3.97 8.63
CA LEU A 113 -15.15 4.23 7.50
C LEU A 113 -15.88 4.00 6.17
N GLU A 114 -16.70 2.97 6.05
CA GLU A 114 -17.51 2.73 4.86
C GLU A 114 -18.48 3.89 4.59
N MET A 115 -19.14 4.40 5.62
CA MET A 115 -19.95 5.64 5.52
C MET A 115 -19.09 6.84 5.11
N LEU A 116 -17.91 7.02 5.70
CA LEU A 116 -17.01 8.12 5.35
C LEU A 116 -16.50 8.02 3.90
N PHE A 117 -16.20 6.82 3.41
CA PHE A 117 -15.79 6.58 2.02
C PHE A 117 -16.92 6.85 1.03
N LEU A 118 -18.18 6.64 1.41
CA LEU A 118 -19.35 7.03 0.60
C LEU A 118 -19.57 8.55 0.63
N LEU A 119 -19.27 9.19 1.78
CA LEU A 119 -19.36 10.64 1.92
C LEU A 119 -18.22 11.38 1.22
N LEU A 120 -16.99 10.83 1.18
CA LEU A 120 -15.80 11.42 0.55
C LEU A 120 -16.02 11.89 -0.91
N PRO A 121 -16.56 11.08 -1.84
CA PRO A 121 -16.86 11.53 -3.20
C PRO A 121 -18.00 12.56 -3.24
N PHE A 122 -18.94 12.51 -2.29
CA PHE A 122 -20.02 13.50 -2.17
C PHE A 122 -19.52 14.85 -1.66
N LEU A 123 -18.56 14.82 -0.73
CA LEU A 123 -17.87 15.97 -0.13
C LEU A 123 -16.94 16.68 -1.13
N ASN A 124 -16.47 16.02 -2.18
CA ASN A 124 -15.70 16.65 -3.27
C ASN A 124 -16.60 17.46 -4.25
N SER A 125 -17.93 17.30 -4.17
CA SER A 125 -18.87 18.03 -5.02
C SER A 125 -19.16 19.41 -4.42
N SER A 126 -18.26 20.37 -4.64
CA SER A 126 -18.44 21.83 -4.48
C SER A 126 -18.71 22.42 -3.08
N SER A 127 -19.43 21.74 -2.18
CA SER A 127 -19.84 22.29 -0.88
C SER A 127 -18.68 22.39 0.14
N VAL A 128 -17.77 21.42 0.19
CA VAL A 128 -16.62 21.47 1.13
C VAL A 128 -15.56 22.46 0.65
N LYS A 129 -15.42 22.66 -0.67
CA LYS A 129 -14.59 23.74 -1.21
C LYS A 129 -15.12 25.12 -0.78
N ASN A 130 -16.42 25.29 -0.59
CA ASN A 130 -16.99 26.53 -0.07
C ASN A 130 -16.90 26.64 1.46
N LEU A 131 -16.95 25.53 2.19
CA LEU A 131 -16.79 25.51 3.66
C LEU A 131 -15.33 25.64 4.14
N LEU A 132 -14.35 25.23 3.32
CA LEU A 132 -12.91 25.41 3.59
C LEU A 132 -12.34 26.73 3.04
N ARG A 133 -13.09 27.43 2.17
CA ARG A 133 -12.73 28.78 1.68
C ARG A 133 -12.61 29.88 2.74
N PRO A 134 -13.32 29.89 3.89
CA PRO A 134 -13.11 30.94 4.89
C PRO A 134 -11.78 30.81 5.64
N PHE A 135 -11.04 29.71 5.49
CA PHE A 135 -9.73 29.53 6.13
C PHE A 135 -8.52 29.91 5.24
N SER A 136 -8.74 30.44 4.03
CA SER A 136 -7.66 30.87 3.13
C SER A 136 -7.80 32.28 2.56
N LYS A 137 -8.62 33.16 3.17
CA LYS A 137 -8.82 34.52 2.64
C LYS A 137 -8.14 35.59 3.50
N ASP A 138 -6.81 35.60 3.41
CA ASP A 138 -6.03 36.81 3.63
C ASP A 138 -5.57 37.38 2.27
N LYS A 139 -5.98 38.63 2.02
CA LYS A 139 -5.30 39.67 1.21
C LYS A 139 -5.79 39.96 -0.24
N SER A 140 -5.89 41.28 -0.44
CA SER A 140 -6.06 42.13 -1.62
C SER A 140 -7.38 42.11 -2.40
N SER A 141 -8.23 43.06 -2.01
CA SER A 141 -8.99 43.95 -2.88
C SER A 141 -8.08 44.67 -3.91
N SER A 142 -8.29 44.42 -5.19
CA SER A 142 -7.93 45.36 -6.27
C SER A 142 -8.82 45.12 -7.48
N SER A 143 -9.54 46.17 -7.87
CA SER A 143 -10.27 46.38 -9.11
C SER A 143 -9.45 46.04 -10.37
N ALA A 144 -9.99 45.20 -11.26
CA ALA A 144 -9.59 45.12 -12.67
C ALA A 144 -10.62 44.28 -13.48
N GLU A 145 -11.52 45.00 -14.15
CA GLU A 145 -11.94 44.84 -15.55
C GLU A 145 -11.89 43.42 -16.17
N ASP A 146 -13.08 42.88 -16.51
CA ASP A 146 -13.39 41.98 -17.63
C ASP A 146 -12.41 40.84 -18.02
N GLY A 147 -11.74 40.23 -17.05
CA GLY A 147 -10.93 39.02 -17.27
C GLY A 147 -11.71 37.69 -17.40
N THR A 148 -13.03 37.73 -17.63
CA THR A 148 -13.88 36.52 -17.64
C THR A 148 -14.40 36.12 -19.02
N THR A 149 -14.27 36.99 -20.03
CA THR A 149 -14.60 36.70 -21.42
C THR A 149 -13.35 36.28 -22.18
N CYS A 150 -13.51 35.39 -23.16
CA CYS A 150 -12.40 35.02 -24.02
C CYS A 150 -12.08 36.20 -24.97
N PRO A 151 -10.84 36.72 -25.03
CA PRO A 151 -10.53 37.88 -25.87
C PRO A 151 -10.63 37.62 -27.37
N ILE A 152 -10.74 36.35 -27.78
CA ILE A 152 -10.82 35.95 -29.19
C ILE A 152 -12.27 35.97 -29.69
N CYS A 153 -13.21 35.44 -28.90
CA CYS A 153 -14.62 35.35 -29.30
C CYS A 153 -15.54 36.30 -28.52
N GLN A 154 -15.01 37.05 -27.54
CA GLN A 154 -15.73 37.95 -26.62
C GLN A 154 -16.91 37.31 -25.86
N ALA A 155 -17.08 36.00 -25.96
CA ALA A 155 -18.09 35.23 -25.26
C ALA A 155 -17.54 34.65 -23.95
N THR A 156 -18.45 34.32 -23.04
CA THR A 156 -18.12 33.60 -21.80
C THR A 156 -17.84 32.12 -22.12
N PRO A 157 -16.61 31.61 -21.86
CA PRO A 157 -16.25 30.25 -22.22
C PRO A 157 -17.02 29.22 -21.39
N ILE A 158 -17.73 28.29 -22.06
CA ILE A 158 -18.37 27.13 -21.42
C ILE A 158 -17.29 26.16 -20.86
N ILE A 159 -16.13 26.09 -21.52
CA ILE A 159 -14.96 25.32 -21.07
C ILE A 159 -13.74 26.27 -21.04
N PRO A 160 -13.47 26.94 -19.90
CA PRO A 160 -12.36 27.87 -19.78
C PRO A 160 -11.04 27.12 -19.66
N TYR A 161 -10.10 27.45 -20.54
CA TYR A 161 -8.70 27.05 -20.43
C TYR A 161 -7.89 28.26 -19.95
N VAL A 162 -7.13 28.10 -18.87
CA VAL A 162 -6.31 29.17 -18.29
C VAL A 162 -4.87 28.96 -18.73
N ALA A 163 -4.34 29.88 -19.54
CA ALA A 163 -2.94 29.88 -19.89
C ALA A 163 -2.12 30.51 -18.74
N LEU A 164 -1.10 29.80 -18.25
CA LEU A 164 -0.10 30.37 -17.35
C LEU A 164 1.00 31.08 -18.18
N PRO A 165 1.58 32.21 -17.70
CA PRO A 165 1.50 32.74 -16.34
C PRO A 165 0.40 33.79 -16.08
N TRP A 166 -0.21 34.36 -17.12
CA TRP A 166 -1.06 35.56 -17.01
C TRP A 166 -2.51 35.28 -16.56
N GLN A 167 -2.90 34.02 -16.36
CA GLN A 167 -4.21 33.59 -15.84
C GLN A 167 -5.45 34.05 -16.64
N HIS A 168 -5.28 34.49 -17.89
CA HIS A 168 -6.42 34.81 -18.77
C HIS A 168 -7.17 33.55 -19.21
N LYS A 169 -8.50 33.63 -19.23
CA LYS A 169 -9.39 32.53 -19.63
C LYS A 169 -9.64 32.59 -21.14
N TYR A 170 -9.36 31.50 -21.83
CA TYR A 170 -9.66 31.33 -23.25
C TYR A 170 -10.69 30.20 -23.45
N CYS A 171 -11.46 30.24 -24.52
CA CYS A 171 -12.21 29.09 -25.00
C CYS A 171 -11.23 28.02 -25.50
N TYR A 172 -11.39 26.76 -25.07
CA TYR A 172 -10.56 25.66 -25.54
C TYR A 172 -10.44 25.58 -27.08
N TYR A 173 -11.55 25.82 -27.79
CA TYR A 173 -11.59 25.81 -29.25
C TYR A 173 -10.82 26.98 -29.90
N CYS A 174 -10.80 28.16 -29.27
CA CYS A 174 -10.09 29.32 -29.80
C CYS A 174 -8.56 29.19 -29.69
N LEU A 175 -8.07 28.33 -28.80
CA LEU A 175 -6.63 28.07 -28.62
C LEU A 175 -6.12 26.89 -29.46
N ARG A 176 -7.03 26.10 -30.06
CA ARG A 176 -6.70 24.87 -30.80
C ARG A 176 -6.73 25.07 -32.34
N ILE A 177 -6.81 26.32 -32.79
CA ILE A 177 -6.53 26.74 -34.17
C ILE A 177 -5.03 27.03 -34.29
#